data_AF-A0A521WVI4-F1
#
_entry.id   AF-A0A521WVI4-F1
#
_cell.length_a   1.000
_cell.length_b   1.000
_cell.length_c   1.000
_cell.angle_alpha   90.00
_cell.angle_beta   90.00
_cell.angle_gamma   90.00
#
_symmetry.space_group_name_H-M   'P 1'
#
loop_
_entity.id
_entity.type
_entity.pdbx_description
1 polymer ?
#
loop_
_entity_poly.entity_id
_entity_poly.type
_entity_poly.pdbx_seq_one_letter_code
_entity_poly.pdbx_strand_id
1 'polypeptide(L)'
;MKYKNAESKVFVIPRSKDLQDPVFHKKAVLHKQLFFTFAVAIGFFFSASVAAISKDVEAAIDLMKQSHTEQCEKIRIKKELLIAHQHHDQAKLQALSPDLDAINKRLKPTEDKLKILKSAMMKNPDDESDFETAMLHLDVCE
;
A
#
# COMPACT_ATOMS: atom_id res chain seq x y z
N MET A 1 -26.28 35.86 -38.72
CA MET A 1 -26.80 35.02 -37.61
C MET A 1 -25.71 34.96 -36.54
N LYS A 2 -25.95 35.53 -35.36
CA LYS A 2 -24.96 35.69 -34.27
C LYS A 2 -25.12 34.52 -33.29
N TYR A 3 -24.01 33.91 -32.87
CA TYR A 3 -23.98 33.18 -31.60
C TYR A 3 -22.83 33.72 -30.74
N LYS A 4 -23.26 34.29 -29.61
CA LYS A 4 -22.48 34.78 -28.48
C LYS A 4 -22.24 33.60 -27.53
N ASN A 5 -21.10 33.58 -26.83
CA ASN A 5 -20.94 33.08 -25.46
C ASN A 5 -19.50 33.45 -25.04
N ALA A 6 -19.28 34.58 -24.37
CA ALA A 6 -19.58 34.90 -22.96
C ALA A 6 -18.58 34.24 -21.99
N GLU A 7 -17.94 35.10 -21.22
CA GLU A 7 -16.63 34.98 -20.56
C GLU A 7 -16.61 34.15 -19.27
N SER A 8 -15.39 33.81 -18.86
CA SER A 8 -15.03 33.06 -17.66
C SER A 8 -15.47 33.77 -16.37
N LYS A 9 -16.30 33.11 -15.54
CA LYS A 9 -16.68 33.59 -14.22
C LYS A 9 -15.62 33.20 -13.19
N VAL A 10 -14.80 34.16 -12.82
CA VAL A 10 -13.95 34.14 -11.62
C VAL A 10 -14.88 34.19 -10.40
N PHE A 11 -14.83 33.14 -9.56
CA PHE A 11 -15.58 33.08 -8.31
C PHE A 11 -14.75 33.75 -7.20
N VAL A 12 -15.10 34.99 -6.88
CA VAL A 12 -14.59 35.73 -5.73
C VAL A 12 -15.67 35.68 -4.65
N ILE A 13 -15.36 35.12 -3.47
CA ILE A 13 -16.20 35.25 -2.28
C ILE A 13 -15.57 36.30 -1.36
N PRO A 14 -16.22 37.44 -1.09
CA PRO A 14 -15.83 38.30 0.02
C PRO A 14 -16.88 38.37 1.13
N ARG A 15 -16.34 38.26 2.35
CA ARG A 15 -16.73 38.92 3.61
C ARG A 15 -18.08 38.64 4.30
N SER A 16 -17.89 38.14 5.52
CA SER A 16 -18.62 38.42 6.77
C SER A 16 -19.20 39.84 6.89
N LYS A 17 -20.42 39.95 7.44
CA LYS A 17 -20.77 40.51 8.76
C LYS A 17 -22.29 40.71 8.88
N ASP A 18 -22.74 40.66 10.14
CA ASP A 18 -24.05 41.04 10.67
C ASP A 18 -25.17 39.98 10.43
N LEU A 19 -25.99 39.59 11.41
CA LEU A 19 -26.63 40.42 12.43
C LEU A 19 -27.07 39.58 13.65
N GLN A 20 -27.08 40.25 14.80
CA GLN A 20 -27.42 39.80 16.16
C GLN A 20 -28.83 39.25 16.32
N ASP A 21 -29.02 38.39 17.33
CA ASP A 21 -29.93 38.70 18.45
C ASP A 21 -29.69 37.76 19.67
N PRO A 22 -29.48 38.29 20.89
CA PRO A 22 -29.41 37.50 22.12
C PRO A 22 -30.48 37.95 23.13
N VAL A 23 -31.46 37.12 23.51
CA VAL A 23 -32.26 37.42 24.71
C VAL A 23 -32.82 36.18 25.42
N PHE A 24 -32.71 36.25 26.76
CA PHE A 24 -33.37 35.47 27.84
C PHE A 24 -32.66 34.19 28.32
N HIS A 25 -31.83 34.24 29.37
CA HIS A 25 -32.11 34.38 30.82
C HIS A 25 -32.54 33.08 31.54
N LYS A 26 -31.68 32.64 32.49
CA LYS A 26 -31.93 32.31 33.93
C LYS A 26 -31.46 30.93 34.41
N LYS A 27 -30.56 31.01 35.43
CA LYS A 27 -30.45 30.16 36.66
C LYS A 27 -29.99 28.71 36.43
N ALA A 28 -29.13 28.06 37.22
CA ALA A 28 -28.64 28.18 38.60
C ALA A 28 -27.22 27.53 38.66
N VAL A 29 -26.20 28.09 39.32
CA VAL A 29 -25.83 27.96 40.74
C VAL A 29 -25.76 26.52 41.29
N LEU A 30 -24.58 26.17 41.84
CA LEU A 30 -24.24 25.06 42.76
C LEU A 30 -24.20 23.65 42.11
N HIS A 31 -23.29 22.73 42.41
CA HIS A 31 -22.48 22.51 43.60
C HIS A 31 -21.41 21.44 43.30
N LYS A 32 -20.28 21.53 44.02
CA LYS A 32 -19.50 20.40 44.60
C LYS A 32 -18.56 19.62 43.69
N GLN A 33 -17.28 19.74 44.05
CA GLN A 33 -16.23 18.80 43.74
C GLN A 33 -16.60 17.38 44.14
N LEU A 34 -16.25 16.41 43.30
CA LEU A 34 -16.01 15.04 43.71
C LEU A 34 -14.71 14.58 43.05
N PHE A 35 -13.75 14.26 43.91
CA PHE A 35 -12.50 13.59 43.61
C PHE A 35 -12.72 12.38 42.72
N PHE A 36 -11.90 12.20 41.68
CA PHE A 36 -11.35 10.89 41.32
C PHE A 36 -10.09 11.09 40.46
N THR A 37 -8.95 10.86 41.10
CA THR A 37 -7.69 10.54 40.43
C THR A 37 -7.89 9.32 39.54
N PHE A 38 -7.70 9.46 38.23
CA PHE A 38 -7.47 8.34 37.32
C PHE A 38 -6.12 8.52 36.65
N ALA A 39 -5.07 8.12 37.36
CA ALA A 39 -3.86 7.64 36.72
C ALA A 39 -4.17 6.23 36.19
N VAL A 40 -4.44 6.11 34.89
CA VAL A 40 -4.39 4.83 34.19
C VAL A 40 -3.56 5.01 32.94
N ALA A 41 -2.43 4.33 32.96
CA ALA A 41 -1.56 4.09 31.83
C ALA A 41 -2.37 3.57 30.63
N ILE A 42 -2.33 4.32 29.54
CA ILE A 42 -2.46 3.78 28.19
C ILE A 42 -1.03 3.88 27.65
N GLY A 43 -0.11 2.99 28.02
CA GLY A 43 -0.29 1.57 27.78
C GLY A 43 -0.52 1.42 26.28
N PHE A 44 0.49 1.77 25.48
CA PHE A 44 0.59 1.36 24.08
C PHE A 44 0.56 -0.17 24.07
N PHE A 45 -0.64 -0.73 24.12
CA PHE A 45 -0.92 -2.07 23.67
C PHE A 45 -0.73 -2.02 22.15
N PHE A 46 0.53 -2.08 21.71
CA PHE A 46 0.83 -2.98 20.60
C PHE A 46 0.51 -4.37 21.13
N SER A 47 -0.78 -4.70 21.13
CA SER A 47 -1.20 -6.07 20.99
C SER A 47 -0.62 -6.46 19.64
N ALA A 48 0.60 -7.00 19.67
CA ALA A 48 1.01 -8.00 18.72
C ALA A 48 0.02 -9.14 18.96
N SER A 49 -1.18 -8.96 18.42
CA SER A 49 -2.09 -10.02 18.14
C SER A 49 -1.26 -10.90 17.24
N VAL A 50 -0.69 -11.96 17.81
CA VAL A 50 -0.21 -13.09 17.05
C VAL A 50 -1.49 -13.71 16.50
N ALA A 51 -2.09 -13.02 15.52
CA ALA A 51 -3.05 -13.60 14.63
C ALA A 51 -2.30 -14.79 14.06
N ALA A 52 -2.79 -15.99 14.35
CA ALA A 52 -2.19 -17.19 13.82
C ALA A 52 -2.38 -17.12 12.31
N ILE A 53 -1.38 -16.56 11.62
CA ILE A 53 -1.32 -16.48 10.16
C ILE A 53 -1.59 -17.90 9.66
N SER A 54 -2.59 -18.06 8.78
CA SER A 54 -2.89 -19.38 8.25
C SER A 54 -1.67 -19.91 7.48
N LYS A 55 -1.47 -21.23 7.49
CA LYS A 55 -0.34 -21.86 6.79
C LYS A 55 -0.29 -21.50 5.31
N ASP A 56 -1.45 -21.22 4.72
CA ASP A 56 -1.56 -20.81 3.32
C ASP A 56 -1.07 -19.37 3.10
N VAL A 57 -1.32 -18.46 4.05
CA VAL A 57 -0.77 -17.09 4.02
C VAL A 57 0.73 -17.10 4.24
N GLU A 58 1.24 -17.88 5.21
CA GLU A 58 2.69 -18.00 5.43
C GLU A 58 3.40 -18.51 4.16
N ALA A 59 2.88 -19.58 3.55
CA ALA A 59 3.40 -20.11 2.29
C ALA A 59 3.30 -19.09 1.14
N ALA A 60 2.21 -18.32 1.07
CA ALA A 60 2.03 -17.29 0.05
C ALA A 60 3.02 -16.13 0.23
N ILE A 61 3.29 -15.70 1.47
CA ILE A 61 4.27 -14.65 1.79
C ILE A 61 5.68 -15.10 1.40
N ASP A 62 6.05 -16.35 1.69
CA ASP A 62 7.37 -16.87 1.32
C ASP A 62 7.54 -16.97 -0.21
N LEU A 63 6.53 -17.50 -0.90
CA LEU A 63 6.50 -17.53 -2.37
C LEU A 63 6.55 -16.12 -2.96
N MET A 64 5.89 -15.15 -2.33
CA MET A 64 5.89 -13.76 -2.75
C MET A 64 7.28 -13.13 -2.63
N LYS A 65 7.98 -13.34 -1.51
CA LYS A 65 9.36 -12.86 -1.30
C LYS A 65 10.34 -13.51 -2.29
N GLN A 66 10.20 -14.81 -2.55
CA GLN A 66 11.00 -15.50 -3.55
C GLN A 66 10.75 -14.92 -4.95
N SER A 67 9.47 -14.81 -5.33
CA SER A 67 9.06 -14.24 -6.62
C SER A 67 9.61 -12.82 -6.81
N HIS A 68 9.51 -11.99 -5.77
CA HIS A 68 10.05 -10.63 -5.80
C HIS A 68 11.55 -10.62 -6.07
N THR A 69 12.32 -11.44 -5.37
CA THR A 69 13.77 -11.56 -5.55
C THR A 69 14.13 -11.96 -7.00
N GLU A 70 13.44 -12.97 -7.54
CA GLU A 70 13.65 -13.42 -8.92
C GLU A 70 13.21 -12.37 -9.96
N GLN A 71 12.13 -11.61 -9.69
CA GLN A 71 11.71 -10.50 -10.54
C GLN A 71 12.74 -9.36 -10.56
N CYS A 72 13.33 -9.02 -9.41
CA CYS A 72 14.40 -8.03 -9.35
C CYS A 72 15.64 -8.47 -10.12
N GLU A 73 16.04 -9.74 -9.99
CA GLU A 73 17.15 -10.30 -10.77
C GLU A 73 16.85 -10.25 -12.28
N LYS A 74 15.63 -10.62 -12.69
CA LYS A 74 15.18 -10.52 -14.08
C LYS A 74 15.26 -9.09 -14.62
N ILE A 75 14.87 -8.09 -13.82
CA ILE A 75 14.97 -6.68 -14.20
C ILE A 75 16.44 -6.28 -14.38
N ARG A 76 17.32 -6.66 -13.44
CA ARG A 76 18.77 -6.41 -13.54
C ARG A 76 19.36 -7.00 -14.83
N ILE A 77 19.10 -8.27 -15.13
CA ILE A 77 19.60 -8.92 -16.34
C ILE A 77 19.06 -8.26 -17.60
N LYS A 78 17.78 -7.84 -17.61
CA LYS A 78 17.22 -7.08 -18.74
C LYS A 78 17.91 -5.73 -18.93
N LYS A 79 18.20 -4.99 -17.86
CA LYS A 79 18.98 -3.74 -17.93
C LYS A 79 20.36 -4.02 -18.57
N GLU A 80 21.05 -5.06 -18.11
CA GLU A 80 22.37 -5.43 -18.64
C GLU A 80 22.33 -5.90 -20.10
N LEU A 81 21.31 -6.66 -20.50
CA LEU A 81 21.09 -7.06 -21.89
C LEU A 81 20.86 -5.85 -22.81
N LEU A 82 20.09 -4.86 -22.35
CA LEU A 82 19.87 -3.62 -23.10
C LEU A 82 21.17 -2.83 -23.28
N ILE A 83 21.98 -2.73 -22.23
CA ILE A 83 23.30 -2.07 -22.27
C ILE A 83 24.24 -2.85 -23.22
N ALA A 84 24.29 -4.17 -23.12
CA ALA A 84 25.09 -5.02 -24.00
C ALA A 84 24.67 -4.87 -25.47
N HIS A 85 23.36 -4.80 -25.73
CA HIS A 85 22.82 -4.56 -27.06
C HIS A 85 23.21 -3.17 -27.60
N GLN A 86 23.18 -2.12 -26.76
CA GLN A 86 23.60 -0.77 -27.14
C GLN A 86 25.09 -0.69 -27.50
N HIS A 87 25.93 -1.47 -26.82
CA HIS A 87 27.38 -1.50 -27.05
C HIS A 87 27.82 -2.59 -28.05
N HIS A 88 26.89 -3.33 -28.66
CA HIS A 88 27.17 -4.47 -29.52
C HIS A 88 28.09 -5.53 -28.86
N ASP A 89 27.97 -5.71 -27.54
CA ASP A 89 28.72 -6.70 -26.76
C ASP A 89 28.08 -8.09 -26.90
N GLN A 90 28.43 -8.76 -28.00
CA GLN A 90 27.89 -10.08 -28.35
C GLN A 90 28.20 -11.15 -27.28
N ALA A 91 29.34 -11.03 -26.59
CA ALA A 91 29.73 -11.97 -25.55
C ALA A 91 28.78 -11.87 -24.34
N LYS A 92 28.47 -10.65 -23.88
CA LYS A 92 27.48 -10.45 -22.82
C LYS A 92 26.08 -10.88 -23.23
N LEU A 93 25.65 -10.62 -24.47
CA LEU A 93 24.35 -11.07 -24.95
C LEU A 93 24.23 -12.60 -24.88
N GLN A 94 25.26 -13.32 -25.32
CA GLN A 94 25.29 -14.79 -25.26
C GLN A 94 25.34 -15.33 -23.82
N ALA A 95 26.02 -14.63 -22.91
CA ALA A 95 26.11 -15.02 -21.51
C ALA A 95 24.80 -14.77 -20.73
N LEU A 96 24.15 -13.63 -20.94
CA LEU A 96 22.99 -13.19 -20.15
C LEU A 96 21.66 -13.78 -20.63
N SER A 97 21.54 -14.17 -21.90
CA SER A 97 20.32 -14.79 -22.44
C SER A 97 19.90 -16.08 -21.70
N PRO A 98 20.79 -17.07 -21.47
CA PRO A 98 20.40 -18.29 -20.76
C PRO A 98 20.00 -18.04 -19.29
N ASP A 99 20.64 -17.06 -18.63
CA ASP A 99 20.29 -16.70 -17.25
C ASP A 99 18.87 -16.10 -17.17
N LEU A 100 18.52 -15.24 -18.12
CA LEU A 100 17.15 -14.71 -18.24
C LEU A 100 16.12 -15.83 -18.45
N ASP A 101 16.43 -16.81 -19.30
CA ASP A 101 15.55 -17.95 -19.54
C ASP A 101 15.43 -18.86 -18.32
N ALA A 102 16.51 -19.05 -17.57
CA ALA A 102 16.50 -19.81 -16.32
C ALA A 102 15.62 -19.14 -15.27
N ILE A 103 15.70 -17.82 -15.11
CA ILE A 103 14.81 -17.07 -14.21
C ILE A 103 13.35 -17.19 -14.65
N ASN A 104 13.05 -17.03 -15.94
CA ASN A 104 11.67 -17.17 -16.44
C ASN A 104 11.08 -18.56 -16.18
N LYS A 105 11.90 -19.62 -16.25
CA LYS A 105 11.48 -20.99 -15.94
C LYS A 105 11.18 -21.19 -14.45
N ARG A 106 11.86 -20.48 -13.55
CA ARG A 106 11.61 -20.54 -12.09
C ARG A 106 10.44 -19.66 -11.67
N LEU A 107 10.30 -18.47 -12.24
CA LEU A 107 9.23 -17.52 -11.92
C LEU A 107 7.84 -18.05 -12.27
N LYS A 108 7.68 -18.63 -13.47
CA LYS A 108 6.36 -19.07 -13.96
C LYS A 108 5.61 -20.00 -12.98
N PRO A 109 6.20 -21.12 -12.51
CA PRO A 109 5.51 -21.97 -11.55
C PRO A 109 5.28 -21.31 -10.19
N THR A 110 6.14 -20.37 -9.78
CA THR A 110 5.99 -19.59 -8.54
C THR A 110 4.80 -18.64 -8.65
N GLU A 111 4.67 -17.91 -9.76
CA GLU A 111 3.54 -17.02 -10.06
C GLU A 111 2.22 -17.79 -10.14
N ASP A 112 2.22 -18.97 -10.79
CA ASP A 112 1.05 -19.83 -10.88
C ASP A 112 0.59 -20.33 -9.49
N LYS A 113 1.52 -20.74 -8.63
CA LYS A 113 1.21 -21.15 -7.24
C LYS A 113 0.67 -19.98 -6.41
N LEU A 114 1.31 -18.82 -6.52
CA LEU A 114 0.91 -17.63 -5.77
C LEU A 114 -0.50 -17.16 -6.18
N LYS A 115 -0.87 -17.28 -7.45
CA LYS A 115 -2.23 -17.00 -7.93
C LYS A 115 -3.27 -17.94 -7.31
N ILE A 116 -2.95 -19.23 -7.17
CA ILE A 116 -3.83 -20.21 -6.53
C ILE A 116 -4.01 -19.89 -5.05
N LEU A 117 -2.90 -19.63 -4.33
CA LEU A 117 -2.94 -19.28 -2.91
C LEU A 117 -3.69 -17.97 -2.67
N LYS A 118 -3.47 -16.94 -3.49
CA LYS A 118 -4.22 -15.68 -3.40
C LYS A 118 -5.72 -15.88 -3.57
N SER A 119 -6.12 -16.74 -4.49
CA SER A 119 -7.54 -17.08 -4.69
C SER A 119 -8.16 -17.82 -3.50
N ALA A 120 -7.35 -18.56 -2.73
CA ALA A 120 -7.80 -19.21 -1.49
C ALA A 120 -7.91 -18.20 -0.34
N MET A 121 -6.91 -17.31 -0.19
CA MET A 121 -6.86 -16.29 0.86
C MET A 121 -7.99 -15.25 0.73
N MET A 122 -8.37 -14.85 -0.49
CA MET A 122 -9.50 -13.92 -0.72
C MET A 122 -10.86 -14.41 -0.20
N LYS A 123 -10.97 -15.66 0.27
CA LYS A 123 -12.19 -16.17 0.91
C LYS A 123 -12.25 -15.81 2.40
N ASN A 124 -11.14 -15.36 2.98
CA ASN A 124 -11.01 -14.96 4.36
C ASN A 124 -10.41 -13.53 4.44
N PRO A 125 -11.15 -12.53 4.92
CA PRO A 125 -10.70 -11.14 4.93
C PRO A 125 -9.45 -10.91 5.82
N ASP A 126 -9.25 -11.71 6.86
CA ASP A 126 -8.08 -11.60 7.73
C ASP A 126 -6.81 -12.07 6.99
N ASP A 127 -6.89 -13.21 6.29
CA ASP A 127 -5.80 -13.74 5.47
C ASP A 127 -5.45 -12.79 4.29
N GLU A 128 -6.46 -12.16 3.69
CA GLU A 128 -6.27 -11.15 2.64
C GLU A 128 -5.53 -9.92 3.18
N SER A 129 -5.96 -9.38 4.32
CA SER A 129 -5.33 -8.24 4.97
C SER A 129 -3.87 -8.51 5.35
N ASP A 130 -3.57 -9.70 5.90
CA ASP A 130 -2.20 -10.09 6.28
C ASP A 130 -1.30 -10.22 5.05
N PHE A 131 -1.81 -10.83 3.97
CA PHE A 131 -1.07 -10.94 2.70
C PHE A 131 -0.82 -9.57 2.05
N GLU A 132 -1.81 -8.69 2.04
CA GLU A 132 -1.65 -7.33 1.51
C GLU A 132 -0.65 -6.50 2.32
N THR A 133 -0.68 -6.63 3.65
CA THR A 133 0.30 -5.98 4.54
C THR A 133 1.71 -6.47 4.25
N ALA A 134 1.90 -7.77 4.06
CA ALA A 134 3.19 -8.34 3.68
C ALA A 134 3.68 -7.79 2.32
N MET A 135 2.78 -7.57 1.36
CA MET A 135 3.11 -7.02 0.05
C MET A 135 3.65 -5.58 0.13
N LEU A 136 3.18 -4.77 1.09
CA LEU A 136 3.68 -3.41 1.32
C LEU A 136 5.14 -3.37 1.81
N HIS A 137 5.65 -4.48 2.35
CA HIS A 137 7.03 -4.59 2.81
C HIS A 137 8.01 -5.00 1.72
N LEU A 138 7.54 -5.20 0.48
CA LEU A 138 8.42 -5.40 -0.66
C LEU A 138 8.84 -4.05 -1.23
N ASP A 139 10.12 -3.73 -1.09
CA ASP A 139 10.72 -2.55 -1.68
C ASP A 139 10.83 -2.67 -3.21
N VAL A 140 11.00 -1.53 -3.88
CA VAL A 140 11.23 -1.51 -5.34
C VAL A 140 12.61 -2.12 -5.65
N CYS A 141 12.70 -2.92 -6.70
CA CYS A 141 13.97 -3.45 -7.19
C CYS A 141 14.96 -2.31 -7.53
N GLU A 142 16.13 -2.33 -6.89
CA GLU A 142 17.24 -1.38 -7.16
C GLU A 142 17.87 -1.57 -8.56
#